data_AF-A0A837HI83-F1
#
_entry.id   AF-A0A837HI83-F1
#
_cell.length_a   1.000
_cell.length_b   1.000
_cell.length_c   1.000
_cell.angle_alpha   90.00
_cell.angle_beta   90.00
_cell.angle_gamma   90.00
#
_symmetry.space_group_name_H-M   'P 1'
#
loop_
_entity.id
_entity.type
_entity.pdbx_description
1 polymer ?
#
loop_
_entity_poly.entity_id
_entity_poly.type
_entity_poly.pdbx_seq_one_letter_code
_entity_poly.pdbx_strand_id
1 'polypeptide(L)' 'MSMMCEKCNKVKVFGSSQSHGRGVAGKRWNKRAQETKRLFSPNLQMYKSQKLCTSCLKKLKGTKK' A
#
# COMPACT_ATOMS: atom_id res chain seq x y z
N MET A 1 -18.46 -6.70 2.34
CA MET A 1 -17.15 -6.48 2.99
C MET A 1 -16.20 -5.82 2.00
N SER A 2 -16.08 -4.49 2.04
CA SER A 2 -15.41 -3.73 0.98
C SER A 2 -13.91 -3.55 1.27
N MET A 3 -13.09 -4.33 0.57
CA MET A 3 -11.62 -4.23 0.54
C MET A 3 -10.86 -4.56 1.83
N MET A 4 -11.11 -5.76 2.35
CA MET A 4 -10.32 -6.36 3.42
C MET A 4 -9.71 -7.69 2.95
N CYS A 5 -8.48 -7.98 3.36
CA CYS A 5 -7.88 -9.30 3.14
C CYS A 5 -8.51 -10.31 4.09
N GLU A 6 -9.08 -11.39 3.56
CA GLU A 6 -9.78 -12.41 4.37
C GLU A 6 -8.85 -13.20 5.31
N LYS A 7 -7.54 -13.25 5.04
CA LYS A 7 -6.58 -14.00 5.85
C LYS A 7 -5.88 -13.19 6.94
N CYS A 8 -5.56 -11.93 6.66
CA CYS A 8 -4.74 -11.09 7.56
C CYS A 8 -5.41 -9.76 7.92
N ASN A 9 -6.67 -9.58 7.54
CA ASN A 9 -7.48 -8.43 7.93
C ASN A 9 -6.88 -7.08 7.51
N LYS A 10 -5.99 -7.07 6.50
CA LYS A 10 -5.45 -5.84 5.94
C LYS A 10 -6.57 -5.00 5.34
N VAL A 11 -6.68 -3.77 5.81
CA VAL A 11 -7.67 -2.77 5.40
C VAL A 11 -6.98 -1.57 4.77
N LYS A 12 -7.78 -0.59 4.33
CA LYS A 12 -7.28 0.71 3.87
C LYS A 12 -6.62 1.45 5.03
N VAL A 13 -5.51 2.11 4.76
CA VAL A 13 -4.76 2.90 5.75
C VAL A 13 -4.74 4.35 5.32
N PHE A 14 -4.93 5.26 6.28
CA PHE A 14 -4.77 6.69 6.05
C PHE A 14 -3.29 7.05 6.10
N GLY A 15 -2.83 7.87 5.17
CA GLY A 15 -1.49 8.43 5.25
C GLY A 15 -1.32 9.60 4.30
N SER A 16 -0.06 9.93 4.01
CA SER A 16 0.27 11.04 3.13
C SER A 16 1.34 10.67 2.10
N SER A 17 1.35 11.43 1.01
CA SER A 17 2.35 11.33 -0.06
C SER A 17 2.92 12.70 -0.35
N GLN A 18 4.22 12.73 -0.57
CA GLN A 18 4.99 13.90 -0.99
C GLN A 18 5.86 13.48 -2.16
N SER A 19 5.80 14.22 -3.27
CA SER A 19 6.60 13.93 -4.46
C SER A 19 7.61 15.06 -4.67
N HIS A 20 8.89 14.74 -4.53
CA HIS A 20 9.98 15.71 -4.74
C HIS A 20 10.49 15.63 -6.19
N GLY A 21 10.70 16.79 -6.81
CA GLY A 21 11.48 16.89 -8.04
C GLY A 21 12.98 16.64 -7.83
N ARG A 22 13.72 16.41 -8.91
CA ARG A 22 15.18 16.24 -8.84
C ARG A 22 15.85 17.55 -8.41
N GLY A 23 16.73 17.51 -7.41
CA GLY A 23 17.46 18.70 -6.92
C GLY A 23 16.72 19.60 -5.92
N VAL A 24 15.51 19.25 -5.48
CA VAL A 24 14.77 20.01 -4.44
C VAL A 24 15.10 19.58 -3.00
N ALA A 25 15.90 18.51 -2.82
CA ALA A 25 16.34 18.01 -1.52
C ALA A 25 17.35 18.93 -0.79
N GLY A 26 17.75 20.05 -1.40
CA GLY A 26 18.71 21.02 -0.86
C GLY A 26 18.23 21.84 0.35
N LYS A 27 17.35 21.30 1.20
CA LYS A 27 16.88 21.89 2.48
C LYS A 27 16.22 23.28 2.42
N ARG A 28 15.96 23.82 1.22
CA ARG A 28 15.24 25.11 1.07
C ARG A 28 13.74 24.91 1.32
N TRP A 29 13.20 25.61 2.32
CA TRP A 29 11.77 25.55 2.68
C TRP A 29 10.85 25.85 1.49
N ASN A 30 11.19 26.85 0.68
CA ASN A 30 10.41 27.26 -0.50
C ASN A 30 10.28 26.16 -1.58
N LYS A 31 11.13 25.12 -1.54
CA LYS A 31 11.09 23.98 -2.47
C LYS A 31 10.54 22.70 -1.82
N ARG A 32 9.97 22.79 -0.61
CA ARG A 32 9.36 21.65 0.08
C ARG A 32 8.13 21.17 -0.69
N ALA A 33 8.05 19.86 -0.92
CA ALA A 33 6.91 19.26 -1.59
C ALA A 33 5.66 19.36 -0.72
N GLN A 34 4.52 19.66 -1.34
CA GLN A 34 3.24 19.70 -0.65
C GLN A 34 2.84 18.30 -0.20
N GLU A 35 2.37 18.20 1.04
CA GLU A 35 1.82 16.96 1.58
C GLU A 35 0.39 16.75 1.10
N THR A 36 0.15 15.61 0.46
CA THR A 36 -1.18 15.20 0.01
C THR A 36 -1.67 14.04 0.87
N LYS A 37 -2.77 14.27 1.60
CA LYS A 37 -3.43 13.22 2.40
C LYS A 37 -4.18 12.27 1.46
N ARG A 38 -4.01 10.96 1.63
CA ARG A 38 -4.66 9.95 0.79
C ARG A 38 -4.91 8.65 1.55
N LEU A 39 -5.89 7.90 1.06
CA LEU A 39 -6.16 6.54 1.50
C LEU A 39 -5.35 5.55 0.67
N PHE A 40 -4.56 4.71 1.33
CA PHE A 40 -3.82 3.62 0.69
C PHE A 40 -4.67 2.35 0.73
N SER A 41 -5.04 1.85 -0.44
CA SER A 41 -5.76 0.58 -0.57
C SER A 41 -4.81 -0.61 -0.50
N PRO A 42 -5.20 -1.71 0.17
CA PRO A 42 -4.45 -2.96 0.10
C PRO A 42 -4.56 -3.55 -1.31
N ASN A 43 -3.45 -4.08 -1.83
CA ASN A 43 -3.45 -4.82 -3.10
C ASN A 43 -4.07 -6.22 -2.87
N LEU A 44 -5.36 -6.33 -3.11
CA LEU A 44 -6.16 -7.55 -2.98
C LEU A 44 -6.34 -8.20 -4.35
N GLN A 45 -6.15 -9.51 -4.40
CA GLN A 45 -6.27 -10.36 -5.58
C GLN A 45 -7.19 -11.53 -5.25
N MET A 46 -7.93 -12.03 -6.24
CA MET A 46 -8.77 -13.20 -6.07
C MET A 46 -7.95 -14.49 -6.17
N TYR A 47 -8.10 -15.37 -5.19
CA TYR A 47 -7.47 -16.70 -5.20
C TYR A 47 -8.35 -17.70 -4.46
N LYS A 48 -8.73 -18.79 -5.14
CA LYS A 48 -9.63 -19.83 -4.60
C LYS A 48 -10.91 -19.23 -3.94
N SER A 49 -11.55 -18.31 -4.64
CA SER A 49 -12.76 -17.60 -4.17
C SER A 49 -12.57 -16.66 -2.97
N GLN A 50 -11.34 -16.44 -2.50
CA GLN A 50 -11.01 -15.51 -1.42
C GLN A 50 -10.28 -14.27 -1.93
N LYS A 51 -10.57 -13.10 -1.36
CA LYS A 51 -9.80 -11.87 -1.60
C LYS A 51 -8.59 -11.81 -0.68
N LEU A 52 -7.41 -12.02 -1.25
CA LEU A 52 -6.15 -12.10 -0.50
C LEU A 52 -5.16 -11.03 -0.93
N CYS A 53 -4.39 -10.53 0.04
CA CYS A 53 -3.29 -9.62 -0.26
C CYS A 53 -2.08 -10.38 -0.83
N THR A 54 -1.24 -9.67 -1.58
CA THR A 54 -0.03 -10.24 -2.21
C THR A 54 0.91 -10.92 -1.22
N SER A 55 1.05 -10.38 0.00
CA SER A 55 1.87 -11.01 1.06
C SER A 55 1.31 -12.36 1.52
N CYS A 56 -0.01 -12.50 1.61
CA CYS A 56 -0.65 -13.77 1.97
C CYS A 56 -0.54 -14.78 0.83
N LEU A 57 -0.71 -14.35 -0.41
CA LEU A 57 -0.50 -15.19 -1.59
C LEU A 57 0.94 -15.70 -1.68
N LYS A 58 1.94 -14.84 -1.43
CA LYS A 58 3.35 -15.23 -1.42
C LYS A 58 3.62 -16.32 -0.38
N LYS A 59 3.09 -16.17 0.85
CA LYS A 59 3.21 -17.18 1.91
C LYS A 59 2.55 -18.51 1.51
N LEU A 60 1.34 -18.46 0.95
CA LEU A 60 0.61 -19.66 0.50
C LEU A 60 1.31 -20.41 -0.64
N LYS A 61 2.02 -19.69 -1.52
CA LYS A 61 2.85 -20.32 -2.57
C LYS A 61 4.11 -20.95 -1.99
N GLY A 62 4.75 -20.31 -1.02
CA GLY A 62 5.98 -20.79 -0.39
C GLY A 62 5.81 -22.03 0.48
N THR A 63 4.63 -22.24 1.09
CA THR A 63 4.33 -23.43 1.91
C THR A 63 4.01 -24.68 1.11
N LYS A 64 3.80 -24.57 -0.22
CA LYS A 64 3.51 -25.73 -1.09
C LYS A 64 4.79 -26.38 -1.65
N LYS A 65 5.94 -26.13 -1.02
CA LYS A 65 7.23 -26.65 -1.45
C LYS A 65 7.58 -27.90 -0.66
#